data_AF-A0A7V6KS94-F1
#
_entry.id   AF-A0A7V6KS94-F1
#
_cell.length_a   1.000
_cell.length_b   1.000
_cell.length_c   1.000
_cell.angle_alpha   90.00
_cell.angle_beta   90.00
_cell.angle_gamma   90.00
#
_symmetry.space_group_name_H-M   'P 1'
#
loop_
_entity.id
_entity.type
_entity.pdbx_description
1 polymer ?
#
loop_
_entity_poly.entity_id
_entity_poly.type
_entity_poly.pdbx_seq_one_letter_code
_entity_poly.pdbx_strand_id
1 'polypeptide(L)'
;MVCFIKRILNKIQSINNIDNIIFKACILGISLIVCIQIFLANNAVKSIIGSNNSNIIPMEVSDINNPRGWVEIKIDKFDRYKNLPILKNGEITEDYIINDDILKIVVFNGDVIEAYGLNYNEGINIQVYDTSDNIISPEKGEKFKINNNIIYLFQTIINQSLEVDG
;
A
#
# COMPACT_ATOMS: atom_id res chain seq x y z
N MET A 1 38.05 16.16 -56.16
CA MET A 1 37.87 17.04 -54.98
C MET A 1 36.40 17.50 -54.82
N VAL A 2 35.75 18.00 -55.87
CA VAL A 2 34.34 18.47 -55.84
C VAL A 2 33.31 17.40 -55.43
N CYS A 3 33.44 16.15 -55.90
CA CYS A 3 32.52 15.07 -55.53
C CYS A 3 32.58 14.69 -54.04
N PHE A 4 33.74 14.85 -53.38
CA PHE A 4 33.91 14.52 -51.97
C PHE A 4 33.24 15.57 -51.07
N ILE A 5 33.37 16.85 -51.44
CA ILE A 5 32.71 17.97 -50.76
C ILE A 5 31.19 17.86 -50.89
N LYS A 6 30.67 17.50 -52.08
CA LYS A 6 29.23 17.27 -52.30
C LYS A 6 28.68 16.12 -51.46
N ARG A 7 29.47 15.05 -51.26
CA ARG A 7 29.08 13.90 -50.42
C ARG A 7 29.03 14.26 -48.93
N ILE A 8 29.95 15.10 -48.45
CA ILE A 8 29.97 15.59 -47.07
C ILE A 8 28.82 16.55 -46.80
N LEU A 9 28.56 17.51 -47.70
CA LEU A 9 27.43 18.44 -47.59
C LEU A 9 26.08 17.71 -47.56
N ASN A 10 25.87 16.73 -48.44
CA ASN A 10 24.65 15.92 -48.42
C ASN A 10 24.50 15.11 -47.13
N LYS A 11 25.61 14.66 -46.53
CA LYS A 11 25.58 13.92 -45.25
C LYS A 11 25.24 14.85 -44.08
N ILE A 12 25.80 16.06 -44.04
CA ILE A 12 25.49 17.09 -43.02
C ILE A 12 24.03 17.54 -43.15
N GLN A 13 23.55 17.78 -44.37
CA GLN A 13 22.15 18.14 -44.63
C GLN A 13 21.18 17.01 -44.25
N SER A 14 21.56 15.75 -44.48
CA SER A 14 20.78 14.59 -44.05
C SER A 14 20.70 14.46 -42.52
N ILE A 15 21.81 14.67 -41.81
CA ILE A 15 21.85 14.67 -40.34
C ILE A 15 20.94 15.76 -39.77
N ASN A 16 21.05 17.00 -40.27
CA ASN A 16 20.20 18.11 -39.84
C ASN A 16 18.69 17.84 -40.11
N ASN A 17 18.36 17.11 -41.17
CA ASN A 17 16.99 16.72 -41.46
C ASN A 17 16.48 15.63 -40.50
N ILE A 18 17.31 14.66 -40.15
CA ILE A 18 16.98 13.61 -39.16
C ILE A 18 16.76 14.24 -37.79
N ASP A 19 17.64 15.14 -37.35
CA ASP A 19 17.53 15.82 -36.06
C ASP A 19 16.23 16.64 -35.96
N ASN A 20 15.85 17.31 -37.05
CA ASN A 20 14.59 18.05 -37.13
C ASN A 20 13.36 17.13 -37.10
N ILE A 21 13.44 15.94 -37.71
CA ILE A 21 12.38 14.93 -37.64
C ILE A 21 12.23 14.39 -36.22
N ILE A 22 13.33 14.06 -35.54
CA ILE A 22 13.34 13.58 -34.16
C ILE A 22 12.75 14.65 -33.23
N PHE A 23 13.17 15.91 -33.38
CA PHE A 23 12.67 17.01 -32.58
C PHE A 23 11.15 17.21 -32.74
N LYS A 24 10.64 17.17 -33.98
CA LYS A 24 9.20 17.24 -34.24
C LYS A 24 8.43 16.06 -33.66
N ALA A 25 8.99 14.85 -33.73
CA ALA A 25 8.40 13.66 -33.13
C ALA A 25 8.33 13.77 -31.59
N CYS A 26 9.36 14.30 -30.94
CA CYS A 26 9.35 14.56 -29.49
C CYS A 26 8.26 15.57 -29.10
N ILE A 27 8.14 16.68 -29.83
CA ILE A 27 7.09 17.68 -29.58
C ILE A 27 5.70 17.07 -29.76
N LEU A 28 5.48 16.29 -30.82
CA LEU A 28 4.23 15.57 -31.04
C LEU A 28 3.92 14.58 -29.92
N GLY A 29 4.92 13.84 -29.44
CA GLY A 29 4.76 12.90 -28.34
C GLY A 29 4.36 13.59 -27.04
N ILE A 30 5.03 14.68 -26.67
CA ILE A 30 4.69 15.48 -25.49
C ILE A 30 3.27 16.06 -25.63
N SER A 31 2.95 16.61 -26.79
CA SER A 31 1.60 17.14 -27.06
C SER A 31 0.54 16.05 -26.91
N LEU A 32 0.81 14.83 -27.37
CA LEU A 32 -0.12 13.71 -27.25
C LEU A 32 -0.33 13.32 -25.79
N ILE A 33 0.73 13.26 -24.98
CA ILE A 33 0.65 12.98 -23.54
C ILE A 33 -0.23 14.03 -22.84
N VAL A 34 -0.02 15.32 -23.14
CA VAL A 34 -0.84 16.41 -22.58
C VAL A 34 -2.30 16.29 -23.01
N CYS A 35 -2.58 15.96 -24.28
CA CYS A 35 -3.94 15.73 -24.77
C CYS A 35 -4.62 14.56 -24.04
N ILE A 36 -3.90 13.46 -23.80
CA ILE A 36 -4.40 12.30 -23.04
C ILE A 36 -4.72 12.72 -21.60
N GLN A 37 -3.85 13.50 -20.95
CA GLN A 37 -4.08 14.00 -19.59
C GLN A 37 -5.33 14.90 -19.52
N ILE A 38 -5.54 15.79 -20.49
CA ILE A 38 -6.74 16.64 -20.56
C ILE A 38 -8.00 15.78 -20.79
N PHE A 39 -7.91 14.78 -21.65
CA PHE A 39 -9.03 13.87 -21.92
C PHE A 39 -9.40 13.04 -20.69
N LEU A 40 -8.41 12.50 -19.97
CA LEU A 40 -8.60 11.77 -18.71
C LEU A 40 -9.05 12.68 -17.56
N ALA A 41 -8.72 13.97 -17.59
CA ALA A 41 -9.21 14.94 -16.61
C ALA A 41 -10.71 15.27 -16.81
N ASN A 42 -11.27 14.98 -17.99
CA ASN A 42 -12.69 15.23 -18.27
C ASN A 42 -13.59 14.25 -17.50
N ASN A 43 -14.50 14.80 -16.69
CA ASN A 43 -15.42 14.04 -15.84
C ASN A 43 -16.32 13.07 -16.63
N ALA A 44 -16.65 13.38 -17.90
CA ALA A 44 -17.43 12.47 -18.75
C ALA A 44 -16.69 11.17 -19.10
N VAL A 45 -15.37 11.26 -19.33
CA VAL A 45 -14.51 10.09 -19.63
C VAL A 45 -14.26 9.28 -18.36
N LYS A 46 -14.02 9.95 -17.23
CA LYS A 46 -13.93 9.29 -15.91
C LYS A 46 -15.21 8.54 -15.56
N SER A 47 -16.38 9.11 -15.87
CA SER A 47 -17.68 8.47 -15.66
C SER A 47 -17.85 7.23 -16.53
N ILE A 48 -17.45 7.24 -17.81
CA ILE A 48 -17.58 6.07 -18.69
C ILE A 48 -16.59 4.95 -18.31
N ILE A 49 -15.36 5.31 -17.90
CA ILE A 49 -14.38 4.34 -17.40
C ILE A 49 -14.81 3.74 -16.06
N GLY A 50 -15.38 4.55 -15.16
CA GLY A 50 -15.89 4.09 -13.85
C GLY A 50 -17.27 3.43 -13.88
N SER A 51 -18.10 3.70 -14.89
CA SER A 51 -19.48 3.18 -14.96
C SER A 51 -19.57 1.69 -15.30
N ASN A 52 -18.52 1.10 -15.89
CA ASN A 52 -18.50 -0.32 -16.24
C ASN A 52 -17.83 -1.19 -15.18
N ASN A 53 -17.29 -0.59 -14.11
CA ASN A 53 -16.65 -1.35 -13.05
C ASN A 53 -16.74 -0.55 -11.76
N SER A 54 -17.66 -0.93 -10.87
CA SER A 54 -17.94 -0.32 -9.57
C SER A 54 -16.75 -0.31 -8.60
N ASN A 55 -15.55 -0.69 -9.03
CA ASN A 55 -14.38 -0.94 -8.20
C ASN A 55 -13.12 -0.16 -8.63
N ILE A 56 -13.21 0.82 -9.53
CA ILE A 56 -12.04 1.64 -9.90
C ILE A 56 -12.00 2.89 -9.03
N ILE A 57 -11.37 2.78 -7.86
CA ILE A 57 -11.14 3.88 -6.92
C ILE A 57 -9.82 4.57 -7.31
N PRO A 58 -9.80 5.91 -7.50
CA PRO A 58 -8.56 6.65 -7.73
C PRO A 58 -7.60 6.49 -6.54
N MET A 59 -6.32 6.26 -6.82
CA MET A 59 -5.27 6.00 -5.83
C MET A 59 -5.07 7.13 -4.80
N GLU A 60 -5.57 8.34 -5.07
CA GLU A 60 -5.55 9.50 -4.15
C GLU A 60 -6.73 9.54 -3.17
N VAL A 61 -7.76 8.71 -3.34
CA VAL A 61 -8.97 8.69 -2.47
C VAL A 61 -8.98 7.47 -1.54
N SER A 62 -7.86 6.75 -1.43
CA SER A 62 -7.77 5.50 -0.65
C SER A 62 -8.04 5.68 0.84
N ASP A 63 -7.91 6.88 1.39
CA ASP A 63 -8.14 7.10 2.84
C ASP A 63 -9.62 7.20 3.20
N ILE A 64 -10.51 7.58 2.27
CA ILE A 64 -11.97 7.67 2.52
C ILE A 64 -12.65 6.30 2.37
N ASN A 65 -12.07 5.41 1.54
CA ASN A 65 -12.66 4.09 1.25
C ASN A 65 -11.87 2.91 1.85
N ASN A 66 -10.88 3.16 2.70
CA ASN A 66 -10.17 2.11 3.44
C ASN A 66 -10.59 2.15 4.91
N PRO A 67 -11.59 1.35 5.32
CA PRO A 67 -12.07 1.32 6.68
C PRO A 67 -10.90 1.07 7.63
N ARG A 68 -10.78 1.93 8.63
CA ARG A 68 -9.73 1.86 9.66
C ARG A 68 -10.31 1.45 11.00
N GLY A 69 -9.51 0.78 11.79
CA GLY A 69 -9.84 0.40 13.16
C GLY A 69 -8.56 0.27 13.99
N TRP A 70 -8.72 -0.15 15.23
CA TRP A 70 -7.59 -0.49 16.09
C TRP A 70 -7.83 -1.82 16.80
N VAL A 71 -6.76 -2.58 16.96
CA VAL A 71 -6.75 -3.81 17.76
C VAL A 71 -5.75 -3.65 18.88
N GLU A 72 -6.17 -3.98 20.09
CA GLU A 72 -5.32 -4.03 21.27
C GLU A 72 -4.98 -5.47 21.59
N ILE A 73 -3.69 -5.81 21.58
CA ILE A 73 -3.20 -7.13 21.96
C ILE A 73 -2.44 -7.06 23.28
N LYS A 74 -2.63 -8.08 24.12
CA LYS A 74 -1.93 -8.28 25.37
C LYS A 74 -1.01 -9.48 25.26
N ILE A 75 0.23 -9.31 25.67
CA ILE A 75 1.23 -10.38 25.71
C ILE A 75 1.42 -10.82 27.16
N ASP A 76 1.23 -12.11 27.45
CA ASP A 76 1.49 -12.64 28.79
C ASP A 76 2.98 -12.48 29.13
N LYS A 77 3.27 -11.98 30.34
CA LYS A 77 4.65 -11.69 30.81
C LYS A 77 5.38 -10.72 29.86
N PHE A 78 4.72 -9.63 29.47
CA PHE A 78 5.24 -8.63 28.54
C PHE A 78 6.68 -8.20 28.82
N ASP A 79 7.09 -8.00 30.09
CA ASP A 79 8.48 -7.68 30.45
C ASP A 79 9.53 -8.63 29.85
N ARG A 80 9.21 -9.93 29.73
CA ARG A 80 10.10 -10.95 29.13
C ARG A 80 10.09 -10.90 27.61
N TYR A 81 8.99 -10.46 27.01
CA TYR A 81 8.73 -10.51 25.57
C TYR A 81 8.55 -9.13 24.94
N LYS A 82 9.04 -8.08 25.59
CA LYS A 82 8.88 -6.69 25.16
C LYS A 82 9.41 -6.43 23.75
N ASN A 83 10.37 -7.24 23.30
CA ASN A 83 10.99 -7.18 21.97
C ASN A 83 10.44 -8.27 21.02
N LEU A 84 9.25 -8.81 21.28
CA LEU A 84 8.60 -9.74 20.36
C LEU A 84 8.19 -8.99 19.09
N PRO A 85 8.74 -9.32 17.91
CA PRO A 85 8.34 -8.64 16.68
C PRO A 85 6.91 -9.02 16.31
N ILE A 86 6.07 -8.01 16.15
CA ILE A 86 4.76 -8.13 15.54
C ILE A 86 4.91 -7.77 14.06
N LEU A 87 4.33 -8.59 13.19
CA LEU A 87 4.32 -8.33 11.76
C LEU A 87 2.93 -7.91 11.32
N LYS A 88 2.90 -6.93 10.43
CA LYS A 88 1.70 -6.47 9.73
C LYS A 88 1.95 -6.70 8.24
N ASN A 89 1.14 -7.55 7.62
CA ASN A 89 1.28 -7.95 6.22
C ASN A 89 2.68 -8.50 5.89
N GLY A 90 3.28 -9.27 6.81
CA GLY A 90 4.60 -9.89 6.62
C GLY A 90 5.80 -8.99 6.90
N GLU A 91 5.60 -7.70 7.23
CA GLU A 91 6.68 -6.78 7.60
C GLU A 91 6.65 -6.49 9.11
N ILE A 92 7.83 -6.40 9.73
CA ILE A 92 7.93 -6.00 11.14
C ILE A 92 7.41 -4.58 11.26
N THR A 93 6.39 -4.39 12.09
CA THR A 93 5.80 -3.06 12.33
C THR A 93 6.29 -2.51 13.66
N GLU A 94 6.64 -1.23 13.67
CA GLU A 94 6.89 -0.45 14.89
C GLU A 94 5.75 0.54 15.18
N ASP A 95 4.70 0.53 14.32
CA ASP A 95 3.54 1.42 14.41
C ASP A 95 2.50 0.87 15.41
N TYR A 96 2.92 0.80 16.68
CA TYR A 96 2.04 0.45 17.79
C TYR A 96 2.29 1.34 19.00
N ILE A 97 1.24 1.60 19.77
CA ILE A 97 1.31 2.35 21.01
C ILE A 97 1.29 1.35 22.17
N ILE A 98 2.28 1.39 23.05
CA ILE A 98 2.32 0.55 24.26
C ILE A 98 1.72 1.33 25.44
N ASN A 99 0.72 0.76 26.11
CA ASN A 99 0.21 1.24 27.39
C ASN A 99 -0.04 0.07 28.34
N ASP A 100 0.63 0.04 29.50
CA ASP A 100 0.47 -1.01 30.54
C ASP A 100 0.36 -2.45 30.00
N ASP A 101 1.37 -2.89 29.23
CA ASP A 101 1.48 -4.22 28.60
C ASP A 101 0.50 -4.51 27.44
N ILE A 102 -0.25 -3.51 27.00
CA ILE A 102 -1.18 -3.59 25.87
C ILE A 102 -0.55 -2.87 24.68
N LEU A 103 -0.44 -3.57 23.55
CA LEU A 103 -0.03 -3.00 22.28
C LEU A 103 -1.26 -2.65 21.45
N LYS A 104 -1.44 -1.37 21.16
CA LYS A 104 -2.49 -0.87 20.28
C LYS A 104 -1.95 -0.71 18.86
N ILE A 105 -2.52 -1.46 17.92
CA ILE A 105 -2.12 -1.51 16.52
C ILE A 105 -3.24 -0.90 15.68
N VAL A 106 -2.90 0.08 14.84
CA VAL A 106 -3.85 0.62 13.84
C VAL A 106 -3.91 -0.33 12.65
N VAL A 107 -5.11 -0.71 12.26
CA VAL A 107 -5.37 -1.70 11.21
C VAL A 107 -6.37 -1.19 10.19
N PHE A 108 -6.22 -1.68 8.97
CA PHE A 108 -7.14 -1.50 7.87
C PHE A 108 -7.83 -2.81 7.55
N ASN A 109 -8.90 -2.75 6.76
CA ASN A 109 -9.61 -3.95 6.35
C ASN A 109 -8.69 -4.87 5.52
N GLY A 110 -8.59 -6.14 5.92
CA GLY A 110 -7.80 -7.16 5.24
C GLY A 110 -6.35 -7.28 5.70
N ASP A 111 -5.87 -6.40 6.59
CA ASP A 111 -4.54 -6.51 7.18
C ASP A 111 -4.37 -7.86 7.90
N VAL A 112 -3.20 -8.47 7.73
CA VAL A 112 -2.82 -9.72 8.40
C VAL A 112 -1.84 -9.38 9.50
N ILE A 113 -2.15 -9.78 10.74
CA ILE A 113 -1.30 -9.61 11.90
C ILE A 113 -0.70 -10.95 12.31
N GLU A 114 0.61 -10.96 12.50
CA GLU A 114 1.40 -12.14 12.82
C GLU A 114 2.40 -11.80 13.94
N ALA A 115 2.96 -12.83 14.57
CA ALA A 115 4.00 -12.65 15.57
C ALA A 115 5.19 -13.59 15.34
N TYR A 116 6.40 -13.02 15.46
CA TYR A 116 7.67 -13.70 15.16
C TYR A 116 8.27 -14.33 16.43
N GLY A 117 7.90 -15.57 16.74
CA GLY A 117 8.35 -16.27 17.95
C GLY A 117 9.66 -17.06 17.83
N LEU A 118 10.34 -17.05 16.68
CA LEU A 118 11.50 -17.93 16.41
C LEU A 118 12.72 -17.70 17.33
N ASN A 119 12.76 -16.59 18.08
CA ASN A 119 13.84 -16.29 19.02
C ASN A 119 13.52 -16.74 20.46
N TYR A 120 12.36 -17.38 20.68
CA TYR A 120 11.86 -17.72 22.00
C TYR A 120 11.56 -19.21 22.11
N ASN A 121 12.24 -19.87 23.05
CA ASN A 121 12.13 -21.32 23.29
C ASN A 121 10.91 -21.70 24.15
N GLU A 122 10.31 -20.72 24.82
CA GLU A 122 9.12 -20.93 25.63
C GLU A 122 7.86 -20.48 24.89
N GLY A 123 6.73 -21.12 25.19
CA GLY A 123 5.45 -20.73 24.60
C GLY A 123 5.02 -19.34 25.06
N ILE A 124 4.74 -18.45 24.11
CA ILE A 124 4.25 -17.09 24.37
C ILE A 124 2.74 -17.09 24.15
N ASN A 125 1.97 -16.62 25.14
CA ASN A 125 0.54 -16.43 24.95
C ASN A 125 0.26 -14.96 24.59
N ILE A 126 -0.55 -14.77 23.56
CA ILE A 126 -1.07 -13.47 23.15
C ILE A 126 -2.59 -13.54 23.21
N GLN A 127 -3.23 -12.46 23.65
CA GLN A 127 -4.67 -12.32 23.67
C GLN A 127 -5.08 -11.01 23.00
N VAL A 128 -6.15 -11.03 22.21
CA VAL A 128 -6.85 -9.81 21.78
C VAL A 128 -7.54 -9.22 23.00
N TYR A 129 -7.00 -8.12 23.51
CA TYR A 129 -7.51 -7.44 24.69
C TYR A 129 -8.78 -6.66 24.38
N ASP A 130 -8.77 -5.88 23.29
CA ASP A 130 -9.92 -5.12 22.84
C ASP A 130 -9.80 -4.74 21.36
N THR A 131 -10.90 -4.29 20.77
CA THR A 131 -10.96 -3.83 19.37
C THR A 131 -11.86 -2.61 19.25
N SER A 132 -11.68 -1.81 18.20
CA SER A 132 -12.69 -0.80 17.87
C SER A 132 -14.03 -1.46 17.47
N ASP A 133 -15.15 -0.75 17.73
CA ASP A 133 -16.51 -1.27 17.55
C ASP A 133 -16.84 -1.74 16.12
N ASN A 134 -16.08 -1.25 15.14
CA ASN A 134 -16.25 -1.58 13.73
C ASN A 134 -15.47 -2.82 13.29
N ILE A 135 -14.65 -3.43 14.15
CA ILE A 135 -13.93 -4.66 13.83
C ILE A 135 -14.86 -5.87 14.04
N ILE A 136 -15.03 -6.65 12.99
CA ILE A 136 -15.74 -7.94 12.99
C ILE A 136 -14.78 -9.07 13.38
N SER A 137 -13.53 -9.00 12.91
CA SER A 137 -12.47 -9.96 13.21
C SER A 137 -11.15 -9.20 13.39
N PRO A 138 -10.32 -9.47 14.41
CA PRO A 138 -10.50 -10.54 15.41
C PRO A 138 -11.55 -10.22 16.48
N GLU A 139 -11.96 -11.24 17.24
CA GLU A 139 -12.89 -11.06 18.37
C GLU A 139 -12.15 -10.75 19.67
N LYS A 140 -12.75 -9.90 20.50
CA LYS A 140 -12.26 -9.63 21.86
C LYS A 140 -12.12 -10.93 22.65
N GLY A 141 -10.93 -11.14 23.22
CA GLY A 141 -10.61 -12.27 24.07
C GLY A 141 -10.01 -13.47 23.33
N GLU A 142 -9.91 -13.43 22.00
CA GLU A 142 -9.25 -14.46 21.20
C GLU A 142 -7.80 -14.68 21.64
N LYS A 143 -7.35 -15.94 21.71
CA LYS A 143 -6.05 -16.31 22.29
C LYS A 143 -5.21 -17.10 21.30
N PHE A 144 -3.93 -16.76 21.29
CA PHE A 144 -2.92 -17.38 20.44
C PHE A 144 -1.75 -17.85 21.28
N LYS A 145 -1.12 -18.94 20.84
CA LYS A 145 0.08 -19.47 21.48
C LYS A 145 1.17 -19.64 20.45
N ILE A 146 2.25 -18.89 20.61
CA ILE A 146 3.45 -18.96 19.78
C ILE A 146 4.40 -19.98 20.38
N ASN A 147 4.94 -20.90 19.57
CA ASN A 147 5.89 -21.90 20.03
C ASN A 147 7.05 -21.99 19.03
N ASN A 148 8.05 -21.13 19.20
CA ASN A 148 9.25 -21.11 18.37
C ASN A 148 8.94 -21.14 16.85
N ASN A 149 7.97 -20.35 16.42
CA ASN A 149 7.50 -20.26 15.05
C ASN A 149 6.99 -18.84 14.75
N ILE A 150 6.73 -18.57 13.48
CA ILE A 150 5.86 -17.46 13.08
C ILE A 150 4.44 -17.97 13.17
N ILE A 151 3.56 -17.22 13.83
CA ILE A 151 2.15 -17.56 13.92
C ILE A 151 1.30 -16.45 13.31
N TYR A 152 0.33 -16.88 12.51
CA TYR A 152 -0.80 -16.06 12.12
C TYR A 152 -1.67 -15.81 13.35
N LEU A 153 -1.85 -14.56 13.74
CA LEU A 153 -2.80 -14.20 14.78
C LEU A 153 -4.17 -14.06 14.13
N PHE A 154 -4.34 -13.08 13.25
CA PHE A 154 -5.64 -12.82 12.64
C PHE A 154 -5.52 -12.00 11.36
N GLN A 155 -6.59 -12.03 10.58
CA GLN A 155 -6.84 -11.10 9.48
C GLN A 155 -7.99 -10.20 9.90
N THR A 156 -7.81 -8.90 9.70
CA THR A 156 -8.79 -7.91 10.10
C THR A 156 -9.94 -7.84 9.12
N ILE A 157 -11.16 -7.87 9.64
CA ILE A 157 -12.38 -7.63 8.87
C ILE A 157 -13.09 -6.46 9.54
N ILE A 158 -13.29 -5.38 8.79
CA ILE A 158 -13.84 -4.12 9.31
C ILE A 158 -15.19 -3.84 8.63
N ASN A 159 -16.20 -3.55 9.45
CA ASN A 159 -17.51 -3.13 9.00
C ASN A 159 -17.48 -1.68 8.52
N GLN A 160 -17.63 -1.47 7.21
CA GLN A 160 -17.58 -0.14 6.58
C GLN A 160 -18.74 0.78 6.99
N SER A 161 -19.83 0.23 7.54
CA SER A 161 -21.01 1.01 7.96
C SER A 161 -20.87 1.67 9.33
N LEU A 162 -19.81 1.35 10.06
CA LEU A 162 -19.49 1.91 11.37
C LEU A 162 -18.14 2.61 11.24
N GLU A 163 -18.12 3.84 10.72
CA GLU A 163 -16.91 4.65 10.80
C GLU A 163 -16.68 5.10 12.25
N VAL A 164 -15.43 5.01 12.70
CA VAL A 164 -15.02 5.50 14.00
C VAL A 164 -14.64 6.97 13.83
N ASP A 165 -15.47 7.86 14.36
CA ASP A 165 -15.11 9.26 14.59
C ASP A 165 -13.80 9.27 15.41
N GLY A 166 -12.77 9.88 14.83
CA GLY A 166 -11.44 10.01 15.45
C GLY A 166 -11.44 10.99 16.61
#